data_AF-A0A939NUE0-F1
#
_entry.id   AF-A0A939NUE0-F1
#
_cell.length_a   1.000
_cell.length_b   1.000
_cell.length_c   1.000
_cell.angle_alpha   90.00
_cell.angle_beta   90.00
_cell.angle_gamma   90.00
#
_symmetry.space_group_name_H-M   'P 1'
#
loop_
_entity.id
_entity.type
_entity.pdbx_description
1 polymer ?
#
loop_
_entity_poly.entity_id
_entity_poly.type
_entity_poly.pdbx_seq_one_letter_code
_entity_poly.pdbx_strand_id
1 'polypeptide(L)'
;MTCCTMDAEGVLSLSRTVISAEEALLASQPLGAGLRQSDFSVPGVHCGACISTIERALIKLPYVKSARVNLTAKRVSCVWYEEMNGKPVSPAGILSAIVGCGYQAHLFTADLSDDDRVRNQLLLAVGVSGFAAANIMLLSVSIWSGAEAATRDMFHWISAMIAAPTLIYAGRFFYQSAWNALKHGRTNMDVPISLAVTLSYSMSLWETIHHGEHAWFDASVSLLFFLLIGRTLDHVMRDKARAAITGWGISAAKPFPFPLGPWQRNGYVRSASKLGELAKLCGIDPERVILTVQQLNKAAPRGDDPVFGRGCSAYNRAQGILCIAPRTQRSAR
;
A
#
# COMPACT_ATOMS: atom_id res chain seq x y z
N MET A 1 29.80 28.37 19.61
CA MET A 1 28.75 27.34 19.82
C MET A 1 27.43 27.88 19.30
N THR A 2 27.31 27.98 17.98
CA THR A 2 26.14 28.55 17.32
C THR A 2 26.14 27.99 15.92
N CYS A 3 25.37 26.93 15.68
CA CYS A 3 25.13 26.43 14.34
C CYS A 3 23.78 25.72 14.30
N CYS A 4 22.90 26.28 13.48
CA CYS A 4 21.75 25.65 12.84
C CYS A 4 20.57 25.22 13.72
N THR A 5 19.79 26.21 14.16
CA THR A 5 18.33 26.05 14.19
C THR A 5 17.86 25.83 12.74
N MET A 6 17.52 24.60 12.38
CA MET A 6 16.79 24.34 11.14
C MET A 6 15.37 24.88 11.32
N ASP A 7 15.04 25.95 10.58
CA ASP A 7 13.70 26.51 10.54
C ASP A 7 12.69 25.46 10.04
N ALA A 8 11.56 25.39 10.74
CA ALA A 8 10.46 24.47 10.43
C ALA A 8 9.88 24.64 9.01
N GLU A 9 10.14 25.79 8.36
CA GLU A 9 9.82 26.05 6.96
C GLU A 9 10.72 25.25 5.99
N GLY A 10 11.97 24.95 6.38
CA GLY A 10 12.87 24.10 5.59
C GLY A 10 12.40 22.64 5.53
N VAL A 11 11.84 22.13 6.63
CA VAL A 11 11.31 20.75 6.72
C VAL A 11 10.03 20.57 5.90
N LEU A 12 9.20 21.62 5.80
CA LEU A 12 8.00 21.61 4.95
C LEU A 12 8.32 21.74 3.45
N SER A 13 9.47 22.30 3.09
CA SER A 13 9.92 22.37 1.69
C SER A 13 10.47 21.05 1.13
N LEU A 14 11.04 20.19 2.00
CA LEU A 14 11.61 18.89 1.63
C LEU A 14 10.58 17.77 1.43
N SER A 15 9.31 17.98 1.79
CA SER A 15 8.24 16.98 1.63
C SER A 15 7.56 17.02 0.25
N ARG A 16 7.99 17.94 -0.64
CA ARG A 16 7.64 17.92 -2.07
C ARG A 16 8.82 17.34 -2.85
N THR A 17 9.00 16.03 -2.79
CA THR A 17 9.85 15.32 -3.75
C THR A 17 9.14 15.36 -5.11
N VAL A 18 9.23 16.48 -5.80
CA VAL A 18 8.92 16.56 -7.23
C VAL A 18 10.03 15.77 -7.90
N ILE A 19 9.79 14.47 -8.07
CA ILE A 19 10.64 13.57 -8.84
C ILE A 19 10.91 14.24 -10.19
N SER A 20 12.18 14.38 -10.55
CA SER A 20 12.53 15.00 -11.83
C SER A 20 12.00 14.14 -12.97
N ALA A 21 11.51 14.78 -14.04
CA ALA A 21 11.03 14.09 -15.23
C ALA A 21 12.06 13.06 -15.75
N GLU A 22 13.34 13.37 -15.60
CA GLU A 22 14.47 12.50 -15.96
C GLU A 22 14.55 11.24 -15.09
N GLU A 23 14.35 11.36 -13.77
CA GLU A 23 14.35 10.20 -12.85
C GLU A 23 13.16 9.27 -13.14
N ALA A 24 11.99 9.84 -13.42
CA ALA A 24 10.81 9.09 -13.80
C ALA A 24 10.92 8.43 -15.19
N LEU A 25 11.66 9.06 -16.12
CA LEU A 25 12.04 8.44 -17.39
C LEU A 25 13.02 7.29 -17.19
N LEU A 26 14.06 7.47 -16.38
CA LEU A 26 15.05 6.44 -16.07
C LEU A 26 14.45 5.22 -15.34
N ALA A 27 13.47 5.45 -14.47
CA ALA A 27 12.75 4.39 -13.77
C ALA A 27 11.69 3.68 -14.65
N SER A 28 11.36 4.23 -15.82
CA SER A 28 10.37 3.66 -16.72
C SER A 28 10.97 2.58 -17.64
N GLN A 29 10.23 1.50 -17.87
CA GLN A 29 10.66 0.37 -18.70
C GLN A 29 10.10 0.51 -20.12
N PRO A 30 10.93 0.36 -21.18
CA PRO A 30 10.42 0.32 -22.55
C PRO A 30 9.68 -1.00 -22.81
N LEU A 31 8.46 -0.92 -23.36
CA LEU A 31 7.64 -2.08 -23.76
C LEU A 31 7.78 -2.43 -25.25
N GLY A 32 8.48 -1.62 -26.02
CA GLY A 32 8.52 -1.70 -27.49
C GLY A 32 7.36 -0.96 -28.14
N ALA A 33 7.46 -0.71 -29.46
CA ALA A 33 6.47 0.03 -30.26
C ALA A 33 6.17 1.46 -29.74
N GLY A 34 7.18 2.15 -29.20
CA GLY A 34 7.04 3.52 -28.67
C GLY A 34 6.26 3.63 -27.36
N LEU A 35 6.06 2.51 -26.65
CA LEU A 35 5.37 2.46 -25.36
C LEU A 35 6.37 2.28 -24.22
N ARG A 36 6.09 2.93 -23.08
CA ARG A 36 6.83 2.78 -21.83
C ARG A 36 5.88 2.46 -20.69
N GLN A 37 6.38 1.74 -19.69
CA GLN A 37 5.69 1.44 -18.45
C GLN A 37 6.39 2.13 -17.28
N SER A 38 5.62 2.83 -16.46
CA SER A 38 6.10 3.44 -15.21
C SER A 38 5.29 2.92 -14.04
N ASP A 39 5.98 2.62 -12.93
CA ASP A 39 5.39 2.13 -11.70
C ASP A 39 5.60 3.12 -10.56
N PHE A 40 4.50 3.51 -9.94
CA PHE A 40 4.47 4.47 -8.84
C PHE A 40 3.96 3.80 -7.57
N SER A 41 4.57 4.10 -6.44
CA SER A 41 4.07 3.71 -5.12
C SER A 41 3.16 4.82 -4.58
N VAL A 42 1.97 4.44 -4.12
CA VAL A 42 0.93 5.36 -3.65
C VAL A 42 0.39 4.85 -2.31
N PRO A 43 1.03 5.18 -1.17
CA PRO A 43 0.72 4.57 0.12
C PRO A 43 -0.71 4.77 0.61
N GLY A 44 -1.32 5.89 0.23
CA GLY A 44 -2.66 6.31 0.68
C GLY A 44 -3.83 5.61 -0.02
N VAL A 45 -3.59 4.65 -0.93
CA VAL A 45 -4.68 3.88 -1.56
C VAL A 45 -5.11 2.73 -0.65
N HIS A 46 -6.38 2.74 -0.23
CA HIS A 46 -6.91 1.75 0.71
C HIS A 46 -8.24 1.11 0.27
N CYS A 47 -9.03 1.78 -0.58
CA CYS A 47 -10.36 1.32 -0.98
C CYS A 47 -10.53 1.19 -2.51
N GLY A 48 -11.58 0.50 -2.93
CA GLY A 48 -11.93 0.35 -4.36
C GLY A 48 -12.29 1.68 -5.04
N ALA A 49 -12.79 2.66 -4.28
CA ALA A 49 -13.02 4.01 -4.81
C ALA A 49 -11.68 4.67 -5.22
N CYS A 50 -10.59 4.47 -4.47
CA CYS A 50 -9.25 4.95 -4.84
C CYS A 50 -8.81 4.42 -6.21
N ILE A 51 -9.04 3.12 -6.49
CA ILE A 51 -8.70 2.48 -7.78
C ILE A 51 -9.35 3.26 -8.93
N SER A 52 -10.68 3.27 -8.93
CA SER A 52 -11.45 3.84 -10.04
C SER A 52 -11.15 5.34 -10.22
N THR A 53 -10.83 6.03 -9.13
CA THR A 53 -10.49 7.45 -9.13
C THR A 53 -9.16 7.74 -9.81
N ILE A 54 -8.11 7.01 -9.43
CA ILE A 54 -6.78 7.15 -10.02
C ILE A 54 -6.79 6.66 -11.47
N GLU A 55 -7.38 5.49 -11.75
CA GLU A 55 -7.45 4.95 -13.12
C GLU A 55 -8.18 5.90 -14.07
N ARG A 56 -9.35 6.45 -13.66
CA ARG A 56 -10.07 7.45 -14.49
C ARG A 56 -9.27 8.74 -14.68
N ALA A 57 -8.54 9.21 -13.68
CA ALA A 57 -7.73 10.41 -13.81
C ALA A 57 -6.56 10.21 -14.77
N LEU A 58 -5.95 9.03 -14.73
CA LEU A 58 -4.81 8.69 -15.59
C LEU A 58 -5.24 8.38 -17.03
N ILE A 59 -6.35 7.68 -17.23
CA ILE A 59 -6.90 7.40 -18.57
C ILE A 59 -7.34 8.68 -19.29
N LYS A 60 -7.67 9.77 -18.57
CA LYS A 60 -7.95 11.08 -19.18
C LYS A 60 -6.72 11.73 -19.83
N LEU A 61 -5.51 11.30 -19.46
CA LEU A 61 -4.29 11.83 -20.08
C LEU A 61 -4.15 11.24 -21.49
N PRO A 62 -4.03 12.07 -22.53
CA PRO A 62 -4.09 11.61 -23.92
C PRO A 62 -2.94 10.68 -24.33
N TYR A 63 -1.82 10.74 -23.60
CA TYR A 63 -0.64 9.90 -23.83
C TYR A 63 -0.62 8.62 -22.99
N VAL A 64 -1.64 8.35 -22.17
CA VAL A 64 -1.75 7.12 -21.36
C VAL A 64 -2.61 6.10 -22.08
N LYS A 65 -2.04 4.92 -22.35
CA LYS A 65 -2.74 3.79 -22.99
C LYS A 65 -3.54 2.97 -21.97
N SER A 66 -2.94 2.72 -20.81
CA SER A 66 -3.61 1.99 -19.73
C SER A 66 -3.03 2.37 -18.37
N ALA A 67 -3.86 2.35 -17.34
CA ALA A 67 -3.46 2.54 -15.94
C ALA A 67 -4.15 1.49 -15.09
N ARG A 68 -3.39 0.83 -14.20
CA ARG A 68 -3.90 -0.19 -13.29
C ARG A 68 -3.41 0.06 -11.87
N VAL A 69 -4.33 0.05 -10.91
CA VAL A 69 -4.01 0.24 -9.50
C VAL A 69 -4.07 -1.11 -8.79
N ASN A 70 -2.97 -1.49 -8.15
CA ASN A 70 -2.89 -2.65 -7.27
C ASN A 70 -2.92 -2.17 -5.81
N LEU A 71 -4.05 -2.37 -5.14
CA LEU A 71 -4.23 -1.98 -3.74
C LEU A 71 -3.38 -2.79 -2.76
N THR A 72 -3.14 -4.07 -3.03
CA THR A 72 -2.32 -4.93 -2.17
C THR A 72 -0.87 -4.50 -2.20
N ALA A 73 -0.36 -4.14 -3.39
CA ALA A 73 0.98 -3.64 -3.57
C ALA A 73 1.14 -2.12 -3.32
N LYS A 74 0.04 -1.40 -3.04
CA LYS A 74 0.00 0.08 -3.03
C LYS A 74 0.70 0.69 -4.26
N ARG A 75 0.52 0.05 -5.43
CA ARG A 75 1.27 0.35 -6.67
C ARG A 75 0.31 0.76 -7.78
N VAL A 76 0.73 1.74 -8.57
CA VAL A 76 0.04 2.18 -9.79
C VAL A 76 0.96 1.92 -10.98
N SER A 77 0.52 1.05 -11.88
CA SER A 77 1.23 0.70 -13.11
C SER A 77 0.59 1.43 -14.29
N CYS A 78 1.36 2.26 -14.98
CA CYS A 78 0.89 3.06 -16.11
C CYS A 78 1.67 2.71 -17.37
N VAL A 79 0.97 2.43 -18.47
CA VAL A 79 1.53 2.29 -19.81
C VAL A 79 1.20 3.53 -20.62
N TRP A 80 2.22 4.20 -21.15
CA TRP A 80 2.12 5.49 -21.82
C TRP A 80 3.01 5.55 -23.07
N TYR A 81 2.72 6.48 -23.98
CA TYR A 81 3.46 6.67 -25.23
C TYR A 81 4.68 7.56 -25.01
N GLU A 82 5.87 7.10 -25.41
CA GLU A 82 7.14 7.83 -25.27
C GLU A 82 7.12 9.15 -26.05
N GLU A 83 6.50 9.13 -27.23
CA GLU A 83 6.30 10.29 -28.07
C GLU A 83 4.83 10.39 -28.48
N MET A 84 4.32 11.61 -28.47
CA MET A 84 2.99 11.91 -29.00
C MET A 84 3.06 13.19 -29.82
N ASN A 85 2.54 13.15 -31.04
CA ASN A 85 2.59 14.28 -32.01
C ASN A 85 4.03 14.80 -32.25
N GLY A 86 5.02 13.91 -32.27
CA GLY A 86 6.43 14.25 -32.53
C GLY A 86 7.14 14.97 -31.39
N LYS A 87 6.58 14.98 -30.18
CA LYS A 87 7.24 15.51 -28.98
C LYS A 87 7.40 14.41 -27.92
N PRO A 88 8.54 14.38 -27.21
CA PRO A 88 8.74 13.47 -26.09
C PRO A 88 7.77 13.82 -24.95
N VAL A 89 7.10 12.81 -24.43
CA VAL A 89 6.14 12.94 -23.34
C VAL A 89 6.87 12.78 -22.00
N SER A 90 6.63 13.71 -21.07
CA SER A 90 7.20 13.64 -19.73
C SER A 90 6.30 12.84 -18.77
N PRO A 91 6.84 11.84 -18.06
CA PRO A 91 6.09 11.08 -17.05
C PRO A 91 5.73 11.91 -15.80
N ALA A 92 6.27 13.12 -15.64
CA ALA A 92 5.89 14.04 -14.56
C ALA A 92 4.39 14.42 -14.59
N GLY A 93 3.78 14.42 -15.78
CA GLY A 93 2.34 14.65 -15.94
C GLY A 93 1.49 13.54 -15.30
N ILE A 94 1.99 12.30 -15.27
CA ILE A 94 1.31 11.17 -14.62
C ILE A 94 1.36 11.35 -13.11
N LEU A 95 2.52 11.71 -12.56
CA LEU A 95 2.70 11.94 -11.14
C LEU A 95 1.82 13.10 -10.64
N SER A 96 1.83 14.22 -11.36
CA SER A 96 0.99 15.38 -11.05
C SER A 96 -0.51 15.08 -11.13
N ALA A 97 -0.94 14.20 -12.04
CA ALA A 97 -2.32 13.74 -12.08
C ALA A 97 -2.71 12.89 -10.84
N ILE A 98 -1.79 12.06 -10.33
CA ILE A 98 -2.01 11.29 -9.09
C ILE A 98 -2.04 12.22 -7.87
N VAL A 99 -1.12 13.19 -7.81
CA VAL A 99 -1.09 14.20 -6.73
C VAL A 99 -2.32 15.11 -6.78
N GLY A 100 -2.76 15.51 -7.98
CA GLY A 100 -4.00 16.27 -8.18
C GLY A 100 -5.26 15.48 -7.79
N CYS A 101 -5.16 14.15 -7.68
CA CYS A 101 -6.22 13.32 -7.11
C CYS A 101 -6.21 13.29 -5.56
N GLY A 102 -5.25 13.94 -4.91
CA GLY A 102 -5.06 13.96 -3.47
C GLY A 102 -4.16 12.85 -2.94
N TYR A 103 -3.49 12.06 -3.78
CA TYR A 103 -2.62 10.98 -3.30
C TYR A 103 -1.15 11.38 -3.38
N GLN A 104 -0.40 11.09 -2.32
CA GLN A 104 1.06 11.14 -2.42
C GLN A 104 1.56 9.96 -3.23
N ALA A 105 2.37 10.24 -4.23
CA ALA A 105 2.97 9.25 -5.11
C ALA A 105 4.49 9.45 -5.12
N HIS A 106 5.23 8.35 -5.02
CA HIS A 106 6.68 8.32 -5.18
C HIS A 106 7.05 7.27 -6.24
N LEU A 107 8.28 7.36 -6.78
CA LEU A 107 8.85 6.28 -7.57
C LEU A 107 8.84 5.01 -6.73
N PHE A 108 8.43 3.89 -7.33
CA PHE A 108 8.32 2.64 -6.58
C PHE A 108 9.68 2.19 -6.04
N THR A 109 9.93 2.47 -4.77
CA THR A 109 11.01 1.87 -3.98
C THR A 109 10.38 0.90 -2.99
N ALA A 110 10.93 -0.30 -2.87
CA ALA A 110 10.48 -1.28 -1.89
C ALA A 110 11.04 -0.91 -0.51
N ASP A 111 10.57 0.21 0.05
CA ASP A 111 11.02 0.66 1.36
C ASP A 111 10.25 -0.09 2.46
N LEU A 112 10.86 -1.16 2.97
CA LEU A 112 10.28 -2.00 4.03
C LEU A 112 10.16 -1.24 5.37
N SER A 113 10.89 -0.13 5.53
CA SER A 113 11.06 0.58 6.81
C SER A 113 9.86 1.45 7.21
N ASP A 114 9.13 2.02 6.24
CA ASP A 114 8.00 2.92 6.52
C ASP A 114 6.71 2.17 6.90
N ASP A 115 6.54 0.93 6.41
CA ASP A 115 5.37 0.09 6.68
C ASP A 115 5.31 -0.30 8.17
N ASP A 116 6.46 -0.53 8.80
CA ASP A 116 6.56 -0.86 10.23
C ASP A 116 6.14 0.31 11.14
N ARG A 117 6.51 1.54 10.79
CA ARG A 117 6.13 2.74 11.55
C ARG A 117 4.62 2.95 11.52
N VAL A 118 4.02 2.86 10.34
CA VAL A 118 2.56 3.02 10.16
C VAL A 118 1.82 1.94 10.94
N ARG A 119 2.26 0.68 10.84
CA ARG A 119 1.69 -0.44 11.60
C ARG A 119 1.73 -0.20 13.11
N ASN A 120 2.87 0.24 13.65
CA ASN A 120 2.99 0.54 15.08
C ASN A 120 2.06 1.67 15.52
N GLN A 121 1.91 2.72 14.70
CA GLN A 121 0.97 3.81 15.00
C GLN A 121 -0.49 3.34 14.99
N LEU A 122 -0.87 2.45 14.07
CA LEU A 122 -2.21 1.85 14.03
C LEU A 122 -2.47 0.98 15.27
N LEU A 123 -1.51 0.15 15.66
CA LEU A 123 -1.61 -0.69 16.87
C LEU A 123 -1.75 0.16 18.14
N LEU A 124 -0.95 1.23 18.26
CA LEU A 124 -1.08 2.18 19.38
C LEU A 124 -2.45 2.88 19.38
N ALA A 125 -2.96 3.28 18.23
CA ALA A 125 -4.28 3.90 18.13
C ALA A 125 -5.42 2.93 18.47
N VAL A 126 -5.30 1.65 18.08
CA VAL A 126 -6.21 0.58 18.52
C VAL A 126 -6.13 0.40 20.04
N GLY A 127 -4.93 0.38 20.61
CA GLY A 127 -4.74 0.26 22.06
C GLY A 127 -5.37 1.42 22.84
N VAL A 128 -5.12 2.66 22.42
CA VAL A 128 -5.68 3.87 23.06
C VAL A 128 -7.20 3.92 22.92
N SER A 129 -7.75 3.65 21.73
CA SER A 129 -9.20 3.63 21.53
C SER A 129 -9.89 2.49 22.28
N GLY A 130 -9.28 1.30 22.34
CA GLY A 130 -9.81 0.17 23.11
C GLY A 130 -9.79 0.41 24.62
N PHE A 131 -8.70 1.00 25.13
CA PHE A 131 -8.63 1.40 26.54
C PHE A 131 -9.71 2.43 26.89
N ALA A 132 -9.87 3.46 26.06
CA ALA A 132 -10.91 4.47 26.27
C ALA A 132 -12.32 3.88 26.15
N ALA A 133 -12.58 3.03 25.15
CA ALA A 133 -13.87 2.37 24.97
C ALA A 133 -14.25 1.52 26.19
N ALA A 134 -13.31 0.72 26.71
CA ALA A 134 -13.56 -0.13 27.88
C ALA A 134 -13.89 0.70 29.14
N ASN A 135 -13.15 1.79 29.38
CA ASN A 135 -13.41 2.65 30.55
C ASN A 135 -14.74 3.40 30.42
N ILE A 136 -15.03 3.98 29.26
CA ILE A 136 -16.30 4.71 29.03
C ILE A 136 -17.49 3.74 29.11
N MET A 137 -17.34 2.51 28.61
CA MET A 137 -18.39 1.50 28.67
C MET A 137 -18.75 1.13 30.12
N LEU A 138 -17.77 1.01 31.03
CA LEU A 138 -18.03 0.78 32.46
C LEU A 138 -18.84 1.92 33.11
N LEU A 139 -18.52 3.18 32.74
CA LEU A 139 -19.27 4.35 33.20
C LEU A 139 -20.68 4.39 32.61
N SER A 140 -20.83 4.08 31.31
CA SER A 140 -22.11 4.03 30.59
C SER A 140 -23.07 3.01 31.21
N VAL A 141 -22.59 1.81 31.55
CA VAL A 141 -23.39 0.78 32.25
C VAL A 141 -23.89 1.28 33.60
N SER A 142 -23.04 1.99 34.34
CA SER A 142 -23.41 2.55 35.65
C SER A 142 -24.53 3.60 35.53
N ILE A 143 -24.48 4.44 34.50
CA ILE A 143 -25.53 5.43 34.19
C ILE A 143 -26.86 4.73 33.86
N TRP A 144 -26.82 3.72 33.00
CA TRP A 144 -28.02 2.99 32.57
C TRP A 144 -28.67 2.16 33.70
N SER A 145 -27.88 1.74 34.69
CA SER A 145 -28.38 1.03 35.87
C SER A 145 -29.13 1.91 36.89
N GLY A 146 -29.33 3.20 36.59
CA GLY A 146 -30.15 4.10 37.39
C GLY A 146 -29.36 5.03 38.32
N ALA A 147 -28.21 5.54 37.88
CA ALA A 147 -27.46 6.52 38.65
C ALA A 147 -28.27 7.82 38.90
N GLU A 148 -28.15 8.36 40.12
CA GLU A 148 -28.73 9.65 40.52
C GLU A 148 -28.22 10.80 39.61
N ALA A 149 -29.02 11.86 39.45
CA ALA A 149 -28.75 12.94 38.50
C ALA A 149 -27.36 13.58 38.64
N ALA A 150 -26.91 13.87 39.87
CA ALA A 150 -25.58 14.44 40.11
C ALA A 150 -24.43 13.49 39.72
N THR A 151 -24.59 12.20 40.01
CA THR A 151 -23.61 11.16 39.67
C THR A 151 -23.58 10.89 38.17
N ARG A 152 -24.74 10.94 37.51
CA ARG A 152 -24.88 10.84 36.05
C ARG A 152 -24.10 11.95 35.35
N ASP A 153 -24.31 13.20 35.74
CA ASP A 153 -23.63 14.36 35.15
C ASP A 153 -22.11 14.25 35.32
N MET A 154 -21.65 13.84 36.51
CA MET A 154 -20.23 13.60 36.75
C MET A 154 -19.66 12.52 35.81
N PHE A 155 -20.38 11.41 35.62
CA PHE A 155 -19.96 10.35 34.70
C PHE A 155 -20.01 10.76 33.23
N HIS A 156 -20.95 11.62 32.83
CA HIS A 156 -21.00 12.20 31.48
C HIS A 156 -19.77 13.08 31.22
N TRP A 157 -19.42 13.96 32.16
CA TRP A 157 -18.23 14.81 32.05
C TRP A 157 -16.92 14.02 32.03
N ILE A 158 -16.80 12.99 32.87
CA ILE A 158 -15.63 12.10 32.85
C ILE A 158 -15.54 11.39 31.49
N SER A 159 -16.65 10.87 30.99
CA SER A 159 -16.70 10.20 29.68
C SER A 159 -16.34 11.16 28.53
N ALA A 160 -16.81 12.41 28.58
CA ALA A 160 -16.48 13.44 27.61
C ALA A 160 -14.98 13.77 27.61
N MET A 161 -14.36 13.87 28.78
CA MET A 161 -12.92 14.13 28.96
C MET A 161 -12.05 12.97 28.46
N ILE A 162 -12.50 11.72 28.57
CA ILE A 162 -11.79 10.56 28.02
C ILE A 162 -12.00 10.46 26.50
N ALA A 163 -13.22 10.72 26.02
CA ALA A 163 -13.55 10.61 24.61
C ALA A 163 -12.80 11.66 23.76
N ALA A 164 -12.68 12.91 24.23
CA ALA A 164 -12.04 14.00 23.48
C ALA A 164 -10.61 13.66 22.99
N PRO A 165 -9.63 13.32 23.86
CA PRO A 165 -8.28 12.99 23.43
C PRO A 165 -8.24 11.73 22.57
N THR A 166 -9.12 10.75 22.83
CA THR A 166 -9.20 9.53 22.01
C THR A 166 -9.68 9.83 20.60
N LEU A 167 -10.70 10.67 20.42
CA LEU A 167 -11.18 11.09 19.09
C LEU A 167 -10.08 11.85 18.34
N ILE A 168 -9.35 12.75 19.01
CA ILE A 168 -8.27 13.51 18.39
C ILE A 168 -7.11 12.59 18.00
N TYR A 169 -6.66 11.72 18.90
CA TYR A 169 -5.48 10.87 18.67
C TYR A 169 -5.78 9.69 17.74
N ALA A 170 -6.81 8.89 18.03
CA ALA A 170 -7.12 7.69 17.28
C ALA A 170 -7.94 8.02 16.02
N GLY A 171 -8.81 9.03 16.06
CA GLY A 171 -9.59 9.48 14.91
C GLY A 171 -8.79 10.22 13.85
N ARG A 172 -7.57 10.70 14.15
CA ARG A 172 -6.71 11.45 13.20
C ARG A 172 -6.56 10.77 11.84
N PHE A 173 -6.50 9.43 11.79
CA PHE A 173 -6.34 8.69 10.55
C PHE A 173 -7.55 8.85 9.62
N PHE A 174 -8.76 8.87 10.18
CA PHE A 174 -9.99 9.10 9.43
C PHE A 174 -10.16 10.58 9.09
N TYR A 175 -9.89 11.48 10.04
CA TYR A 175 -10.01 12.93 9.82
C TYR A 175 -9.06 13.46 8.75
N GLN A 176 -7.79 13.05 8.77
CA GLN A 176 -6.81 13.46 7.75
C GLN A 176 -7.20 12.94 6.36
N SER A 177 -7.66 11.69 6.28
CA SER A 177 -8.14 11.08 5.04
C SER A 177 -9.39 11.79 4.50
N ALA A 178 -10.36 12.08 5.36
CA ALA A 178 -11.59 12.78 5.02
C ALA A 178 -11.32 14.21 4.55
N TRP A 179 -10.49 14.95 5.27
CA TRP A 179 -10.11 16.32 4.91
C TRP A 179 -9.45 16.40 3.54
N ASN A 180 -8.53 15.46 3.28
CA ASN A 180 -7.84 15.39 2.00
C ASN A 180 -8.79 15.03 0.85
N ALA A 181 -9.75 14.11 1.06
CA ALA A 181 -10.76 13.78 0.05
C ALA A 181 -11.66 15.00 -0.27
N LEU A 182 -12.15 15.69 0.77
CA LEU A 182 -13.01 16.87 0.64
C LEU A 182 -12.32 18.02 -0.08
N LYS A 183 -11.05 18.29 0.24
CA LYS A 183 -10.25 19.34 -0.43
C LYS A 183 -10.16 19.14 -1.95
N HIS A 184 -10.22 17.90 -2.41
CA HIS A 184 -10.18 17.55 -3.83
C HIS A 184 -11.58 17.28 -4.42
N GLY A 185 -12.65 17.71 -3.74
CA GLY A 185 -14.02 17.60 -4.21
C GLY A 185 -14.55 16.15 -4.28
N ARG A 186 -14.05 15.26 -3.42
CA ARG A 186 -14.37 13.83 -3.44
C ARG A 186 -14.84 13.33 -2.08
N THR A 187 -15.60 12.25 -2.11
CA THR A 187 -16.01 11.50 -0.92
C THR A 187 -15.28 10.17 -0.85
N ASN A 188 -14.76 9.83 0.32
CA ASN A 188 -14.18 8.53 0.64
C ASN A 188 -15.01 7.87 1.75
N MET A 189 -14.81 6.58 2.02
CA MET A 189 -15.42 5.87 3.15
C MET A 189 -15.12 6.53 4.49
N ASP A 190 -13.97 7.19 4.62
CA ASP A 190 -13.55 7.87 5.84
C ASP A 190 -14.32 9.19 6.09
N VAL A 191 -14.96 9.76 5.06
CA VAL A 191 -15.74 11.01 5.16
C VAL A 191 -17.02 10.84 5.99
N PRO A 192 -17.96 9.92 5.66
CA PRO A 192 -19.16 9.71 6.46
C PRO A 192 -18.82 9.23 7.88
N ILE A 193 -17.76 8.43 8.04
CA ILE A 193 -17.28 7.97 9.36
C ILE A 193 -16.87 9.17 10.21
N SER A 194 -15.99 10.03 9.69
CA SER A 194 -15.50 11.21 10.39
C SER A 194 -16.65 12.15 10.77
N LEU A 195 -17.60 12.36 9.84
CA LEU A 195 -18.78 13.17 10.08
C LEU A 195 -19.65 12.58 11.20
N ALA A 196 -19.93 11.27 11.15
CA ALA A 196 -20.75 10.59 12.15
C ALA A 196 -20.15 10.69 13.55
N VAL A 197 -18.84 10.42 13.70
CA VAL A 197 -18.14 10.50 14.99
C VAL A 197 -18.13 11.93 15.52
N THR A 198 -17.86 12.93 14.67
CA THR A 198 -17.85 14.34 15.09
C THR A 198 -19.24 14.83 15.49
N LEU A 199 -20.29 14.49 14.72
CA LEU A 199 -21.66 14.86 15.08
C LEU A 199 -22.11 14.17 16.37
N SER A 200 -21.85 12.87 16.50
CA SER A 200 -22.21 12.08 17.69
C SER A 200 -21.54 12.62 18.96
N TYR A 201 -20.25 12.97 18.89
CA TYR A 201 -19.55 13.60 20.00
C TYR A 201 -20.08 15.00 20.32
N SER A 202 -20.33 15.83 19.29
CA SER A 202 -20.83 17.20 19.48
C SER A 202 -22.23 17.20 20.08
N MET A 203 -23.11 16.30 19.64
CA MET A 203 -24.45 16.11 20.20
C MET A 203 -24.37 15.64 21.65
N SER A 204 -23.51 14.66 21.96
CA SER A 204 -23.32 14.18 23.33
C SER A 204 -22.77 15.27 24.26
N LEU A 205 -21.86 16.11 23.76
CA LEU A 205 -21.34 17.26 24.50
C LEU A 205 -22.43 18.32 24.74
N TRP A 206 -23.26 18.59 23.73
CA TRP A 206 -24.40 19.50 23.86
C TRP A 206 -25.38 19.04 24.93
N GLU A 207 -25.76 17.76 24.94
CA GLU A 207 -26.64 17.20 25.96
C GLU A 207 -26.00 17.21 27.35
N THR A 208 -24.69 16.92 27.45
CA THR A 208 -23.97 16.98 28.74
C THR A 208 -23.96 18.38 29.35
N ILE A 209 -23.88 19.43 28.53
CA ILE A 209 -23.94 20.83 28.99
C ILE A 209 -25.35 21.21 29.46
N HIS A 210 -26.39 20.62 28.87
CA HIS A 210 -27.79 20.89 29.20
C HIS A 210 -28.38 19.93 30.25
N HIS A 211 -27.55 19.15 30.94
CA HIS A 211 -27.99 18.13 31.90
C HIS A 211 -28.97 17.12 31.28
N GLY A 212 -28.73 16.75 30.02
CA GLY A 212 -29.52 15.80 29.26
C GLY A 212 -29.43 14.39 29.85
N GLU A 213 -30.50 13.62 29.71
CA GLU A 213 -30.59 12.29 30.31
C GLU A 213 -29.67 11.24 29.65
N HIS A 214 -29.26 11.46 28.40
CA HIS A 214 -28.53 10.50 27.59
C HIS A 214 -27.24 11.12 27.01
N ALA A 215 -26.19 10.31 26.88
CA ALA A 215 -24.97 10.72 26.21
C ALA A 215 -24.37 9.50 25.49
N TRP A 216 -23.94 9.68 24.24
CA TRP A 216 -23.49 8.59 23.35
C TRP A 216 -21.97 8.63 23.11
N PHE A 217 -21.21 9.05 24.13
CA PHE A 217 -19.74 9.03 24.06
C PHE A 217 -19.20 7.61 23.88
N ASP A 218 -19.84 6.62 24.51
CA ASP A 218 -19.51 5.21 24.41
C ASP A 218 -19.68 4.66 22.99
N ALA A 219 -20.78 4.99 22.32
CA ALA A 219 -21.05 4.60 20.94
C ALA A 219 -20.02 5.20 19.99
N SER A 220 -19.68 6.47 20.19
CA SER A 220 -18.70 7.19 19.36
C SER A 220 -17.31 6.57 19.45
N VAL A 221 -16.83 6.28 20.67
CA VAL A 221 -15.50 5.72 20.90
C VAL A 221 -15.44 4.24 20.51
N SER A 222 -16.50 3.47 20.78
CA SER A 222 -16.58 2.05 20.41
C SER A 222 -16.61 1.87 18.89
N LEU A 223 -17.40 2.69 18.17
CA LEU A 223 -17.41 2.71 16.70
C LEU A 223 -16.00 2.96 16.15
N LEU A 224 -15.31 3.96 16.69
CA LEU A 224 -13.96 4.31 16.27
C LEU A 224 -12.96 3.18 16.54
N PHE A 225 -13.05 2.52 17.69
CA PHE A 225 -12.25 1.35 18.04
C PHE A 225 -12.45 0.18 17.06
N PHE A 226 -13.70 -0.21 16.78
CA PHE A 226 -13.98 -1.31 15.83
C PHE A 226 -13.48 -1.00 14.42
N LEU A 227 -13.64 0.24 13.95
CA LEU A 227 -13.15 0.66 12.65
C LEU A 227 -11.62 0.64 12.57
N LEU A 228 -10.92 1.04 13.63
CA LEU A 228 -9.46 0.97 13.73
C LEU A 228 -8.96 -0.48 13.75
N ILE A 229 -9.65 -1.39 14.43
CA ILE A 229 -9.34 -2.82 14.37
C ILE A 229 -9.45 -3.31 12.93
N GLY A 230 -10.56 -3.02 12.26
CA GLY A 230 -10.78 -3.41 10.86
C GLY A 230 -9.69 -2.89 9.94
N ARG A 231 -9.31 -1.61 10.08
CA ARG A 231 -8.24 -0.97 9.29
C ARG A 231 -6.87 -1.60 9.57
N THR A 232 -6.59 -1.97 10.81
CA THR A 232 -5.34 -2.63 11.21
C THR A 232 -5.27 -4.05 10.69
N LEU A 233 -6.37 -4.79 10.75
CA LEU A 233 -6.48 -6.14 10.18
C LEU A 233 -6.31 -6.11 8.66
N ASP A 234 -6.97 -5.19 7.96
CA ASP A 234 -6.83 -5.02 6.51
C ASP A 234 -5.36 -4.75 6.13
N HIS A 235 -4.67 -3.88 6.87
CA HIS A 235 -3.25 -3.61 6.66
C HIS A 235 -2.39 -4.88 6.84
N VAL A 236 -2.53 -5.58 7.96
CA VAL A 236 -1.75 -6.79 8.27
C VAL A 236 -2.01 -7.91 7.26
N MET A 237 -3.27 -8.09 6.82
CA MET A 237 -3.62 -9.12 5.83
C MET A 237 -2.99 -8.82 4.47
N ARG A 238 -2.93 -7.56 4.05
CA ARG A 238 -2.27 -7.15 2.81
C ARG A 238 -0.76 -7.32 2.86
N ASP A 239 -0.14 -7.08 4.00
CA ASP A 239 1.30 -7.26 4.16
C ASP A 239 1.67 -8.74 4.13
N LYS A 240 0.86 -9.60 4.78
CA LYS A 240 1.00 -11.06 4.67
C LYS A 240 0.81 -11.55 3.23
N ALA A 241 -0.19 -11.03 2.51
CA ALA A 241 -0.41 -11.38 1.11
C ALA A 241 0.77 -10.95 0.22
N ARG A 242 1.32 -9.75 0.44
CA ARG A 242 2.55 -9.28 -0.24
C ARG A 242 3.73 -10.20 0.04
N ALA A 243 4.01 -10.47 1.32
CA ALA A 243 5.10 -11.34 1.74
C ALA A 243 4.98 -12.75 1.14
N ALA A 244 3.76 -13.28 1.08
CA ALA A 244 3.49 -14.56 0.43
C ALA A 244 3.84 -14.51 -1.06
N ILE A 245 3.42 -13.47 -1.80
CA ILE A 245 3.70 -13.32 -3.25
C ILE A 245 5.19 -13.14 -3.54
N THR A 246 5.90 -12.33 -2.75
CA THR A 246 7.37 -12.14 -2.90
C THR A 246 8.15 -13.40 -2.50
N GLY A 247 7.56 -14.27 -1.68
CA GLY A 247 8.15 -15.53 -1.23
C GLY A 247 8.15 -16.66 -2.26
N TRP A 248 7.54 -16.52 -3.44
CA TRP A 248 7.54 -17.56 -4.49
C TRP A 248 8.84 -17.60 -5.31
N GLY A 249 9.98 -17.48 -4.65
CA GLY A 249 11.17 -18.20 -5.10
C GLY A 249 10.97 -19.67 -4.75
N ILE A 250 11.24 -20.59 -5.68
CA ILE A 250 11.07 -22.06 -5.47
C ILE A 250 11.79 -22.53 -4.19
N SER A 251 12.79 -21.78 -3.73
CA SER A 251 13.57 -22.01 -2.50
C SER A 251 12.86 -21.67 -1.18
N ALA A 252 11.70 -21.00 -1.17
CA ALA A 252 11.04 -20.50 0.05
C ALA A 252 9.60 -21.02 0.27
N ALA A 253 9.10 -21.90 -0.60
CA ALA A 253 7.79 -22.53 -0.40
C ALA A 253 7.86 -23.51 0.80
N LYS A 254 7.07 -23.24 1.85
CA LYS A 254 6.89 -24.18 2.96
C LYS A 254 6.04 -25.39 2.52
N PRO A 255 6.34 -26.62 3.00
CA PRO A 255 7.29 -26.93 4.08
C PRO A 255 8.74 -27.00 3.59
N PHE A 256 9.65 -26.34 4.31
CA PHE A 256 11.09 -26.46 4.12
C PHE A 256 11.66 -27.34 5.24
N PRO A 257 12.53 -28.33 4.93
CA PRO A 257 12.98 -28.73 3.60
C PRO A 257 11.87 -29.46 2.82
N PHE A 258 11.67 -29.09 1.55
CA PHE A 258 10.67 -29.73 0.68
C PHE A 258 11.10 -31.19 0.43
N PRO A 259 10.36 -32.20 0.92
CA PRO A 259 10.79 -33.60 0.81
C PRO A 259 10.66 -34.05 -0.65
N LEU A 260 11.78 -34.16 -1.36
CA LEU A 260 11.80 -34.54 -2.78
C LEU A 260 11.50 -36.03 -3.03
N GLY A 261 11.64 -36.89 -2.00
CA GLY A 261 11.53 -38.34 -2.12
C GLY A 261 10.21 -38.87 -2.71
N PRO A 262 9.02 -38.41 -2.26
CA PRO A 262 7.74 -38.82 -2.86
C PRO A 262 7.61 -38.39 -4.33
N TRP A 263 8.10 -37.20 -4.67
CA TRP A 263 7.97 -36.62 -6.00
C TRP A 263 8.97 -37.22 -7.00
N GLN A 264 10.14 -37.64 -6.53
CA GLN A 264 11.08 -38.45 -7.31
C GLN A 264 10.51 -39.84 -7.60
N ARG A 265 9.87 -40.48 -6.60
CA ARG A 265 9.24 -41.80 -6.77
C ARG A 265 8.07 -41.78 -7.76
N ASN A 266 7.26 -40.72 -7.74
CA ASN A 266 6.14 -40.56 -8.68
C ASN A 266 6.55 -39.98 -10.03
N GLY A 267 7.86 -39.75 -10.28
CA GLY A 267 8.39 -39.24 -11.55
C GLY A 267 8.09 -37.77 -11.85
N TYR A 268 7.50 -37.04 -10.89
CA TYR A 268 7.15 -35.63 -11.02
C TYR A 268 8.39 -34.72 -10.93
N VAL A 269 9.35 -35.09 -10.08
CA VAL A 269 10.67 -34.45 -10.01
C VAL A 269 11.72 -35.42 -10.54
N ARG A 270 12.52 -34.98 -11.50
CA ARG A 270 13.65 -35.75 -12.05
C ARG A 270 14.95 -35.12 -11.57
N SER A 271 15.93 -35.95 -11.20
CA SER A 271 17.25 -35.49 -10.77
C SER A 271 18.33 -36.29 -11.49
N ALA A 272 19.38 -35.62 -11.95
CA ALA A 272 20.56 -36.23 -12.53
C ALA A 272 21.82 -35.49 -12.06
N SER A 273 22.98 -36.16 -12.12
CA SER A 273 24.26 -35.58 -11.75
C SER A 273 24.80 -34.61 -12.80
N LYS A 274 24.35 -34.76 -14.06
CA LYS A 274 24.73 -33.91 -15.19
C LYS A 274 23.51 -33.23 -15.80
N LEU A 275 23.66 -31.95 -16.14
CA LEU A 275 22.60 -31.15 -16.76
C LEU A 275 22.09 -31.75 -18.08
N GLY A 276 22.98 -32.32 -18.90
CA GLY A 276 22.61 -32.98 -20.15
C GLY A 276 21.78 -34.25 -19.95
N GLU A 277 22.04 -35.01 -18.89
CA GLU A 277 21.22 -36.19 -18.55
C GLU A 277 19.84 -35.77 -18.02
N LEU A 278 19.78 -34.70 -17.22
CA LEU A 278 18.53 -34.12 -16.76
C LEU A 278 17.67 -33.60 -17.94
N ALA A 279 18.29 -32.92 -18.91
CA ALA A 279 17.62 -32.41 -20.08
C ALA A 279 16.99 -33.56 -20.91
N LYS A 280 17.74 -34.64 -21.13
CA LYS A 280 17.23 -35.87 -21.79
C LYS A 280 16.06 -36.48 -21.03
N LEU A 281 16.16 -36.58 -19.70
CA LEU A 281 15.07 -37.06 -18.85
C LEU A 281 13.82 -36.16 -18.95
N CYS A 282 13.96 -34.86 -19.16
CA CYS A 282 12.83 -33.95 -19.32
C CYS A 282 12.32 -33.81 -20.76
N GLY A 283 12.91 -34.53 -21.73
CA GLY A 283 12.55 -34.41 -23.16
C GLY A 283 12.97 -33.08 -23.79
N ILE A 284 14.01 -32.44 -23.25
CA ILE A 284 14.54 -31.15 -23.71
C ILE A 284 15.88 -31.40 -24.41
N ASP A 285 16.15 -30.63 -25.47
CA ASP A 285 17.43 -30.66 -26.18
C ASP A 285 18.61 -30.38 -25.23
N PRO A 286 19.50 -31.36 -24.99
CA PRO A 286 20.57 -31.23 -24.01
C PRO A 286 21.63 -30.19 -24.39
N GLU A 287 21.94 -30.03 -25.68
CA GLU A 287 22.97 -29.08 -26.12
C GLU A 287 22.51 -27.65 -25.89
N ARG A 288 21.25 -27.36 -26.28
CA ARG A 288 20.65 -26.04 -26.11
C ARG A 288 20.54 -25.63 -24.64
N VAL A 289 20.18 -26.55 -23.74
CA VAL A 289 20.08 -26.27 -22.30
C VAL A 289 21.44 -25.97 -21.71
N ILE A 290 22.47 -26.76 -22.06
CA ILE A 290 23.84 -26.55 -21.59
C ILE A 290 24.35 -25.18 -22.03
N LEU A 291 24.16 -24.81 -23.30
CA LEU A 291 24.56 -23.50 -23.82
C LEU A 291 23.83 -22.35 -23.11
N THR A 292 22.52 -22.49 -22.89
CA THR A 292 21.71 -21.46 -22.21
C THR A 292 22.19 -21.25 -20.77
N VAL A 293 22.41 -22.33 -20.03
CA VAL A 293 22.89 -22.25 -18.64
C VAL A 293 24.32 -21.71 -18.56
N GLN A 294 25.20 -22.08 -19.50
CA GLN A 294 26.55 -21.52 -19.57
C GLN A 294 26.53 -20.01 -19.85
N GLN A 295 25.66 -19.53 -20.73
CA GLN A 295 25.49 -18.10 -21.00
C GLN A 295 24.97 -17.36 -19.76
N LEU A 296 23.96 -17.91 -19.08
CA LEU A 296 23.44 -17.35 -17.83
C LEU A 296 24.52 -17.30 -16.73
N ASN A 297 25.27 -18.39 -16.52
CA ASN A 297 26.32 -18.47 -15.51
C ASN A 297 27.47 -17.48 -15.75
N LYS A 298 27.74 -17.07 -17.00
CA LYS A 298 28.72 -16.02 -17.29
C LYS A 298 28.29 -14.64 -16.78
N ALA A 299 26.99 -14.37 -16.80
CA ALA A 299 26.40 -13.09 -16.37
C ALA A 299 25.96 -13.10 -14.89
N ALA A 300 25.73 -14.29 -14.31
CA ALA A 300 25.29 -14.50 -12.93
C ALA A 300 26.16 -13.80 -11.86
N PRO A 301 27.51 -13.77 -11.93
CA PRO A 301 28.34 -13.04 -10.96
C PRO A 301 28.06 -11.54 -10.91
N ARG A 302 27.51 -10.97 -12.00
CA ARG A 302 27.14 -9.55 -12.09
C ARG A 302 25.68 -9.30 -11.70
N GLY A 303 24.91 -10.36 -11.44
CA GLY A 303 23.47 -10.30 -11.22
C GLY A 303 22.67 -10.00 -12.49
N ASP A 304 23.29 -10.14 -13.66
CA ASP A 304 22.70 -9.78 -14.95
C ASP A 304 22.13 -11.02 -15.66
N ASP A 305 20.97 -10.86 -16.31
CA ASP A 305 20.39 -11.83 -17.23
C ASP A 305 20.17 -11.12 -18.57
N PRO A 306 21.08 -11.30 -19.56
CA PRO A 306 21.00 -10.60 -20.84
C PRO A 306 19.84 -11.08 -21.72
N VAL A 307 19.30 -12.28 -21.47
CA VAL A 307 18.18 -12.84 -22.24
C VAL A 307 16.85 -12.27 -21.75
N PHE A 308 16.72 -12.05 -20.44
CA PHE A 308 15.49 -11.55 -19.81
C PHE A 308 15.60 -10.11 -19.28
N GLY A 309 16.73 -9.43 -19.51
CA GLY A 309 16.97 -8.04 -19.08
C GLY A 309 17.09 -7.83 -17.56
N ARG A 310 17.33 -8.88 -16.76
CA ARG A 310 17.51 -8.71 -15.30
C ARG A 310 18.89 -8.13 -15.00
N GLY A 311 19.00 -7.35 -13.91
CA GLY A 311 20.27 -6.79 -13.42
C GLY A 311 20.89 -5.63 -14.22
N CYS A 312 20.49 -5.44 -15.50
CA CYS A 312 21.06 -4.46 -16.41
C CYS A 312 20.92 -2.99 -15.95
N SER A 313 19.99 -2.69 -15.04
CA SER A 313 19.87 -1.40 -14.37
C SER A 313 20.00 -1.56 -12.85
N ALA A 314 20.45 -0.51 -12.16
CA ALA A 314 20.51 -0.49 -10.68
C ALA A 314 19.13 -0.81 -10.06
N TYR A 315 18.06 -0.39 -10.72
CA TYR A 315 16.68 -0.72 -10.37
C TYR A 315 16.38 -2.23 -10.48
N ASN A 316 16.75 -2.89 -11.60
CA ASN A 316 16.52 -4.33 -11.79
C ASN A 316 17.35 -5.20 -10.84
N ARG A 317 18.55 -4.74 -10.44
CA ARG A 317 19.41 -5.43 -9.47
C ARG A 317 18.83 -5.45 -8.06
N ALA A 318 18.09 -4.40 -7.66
CA ALA A 318 17.43 -4.31 -6.36
C ALA A 318 16.07 -5.04 -6.30
N GLN A 319 15.36 -5.15 -7.42
CA GLN A 319 13.94 -5.56 -7.44
C GLN A 319 13.70 -7.05 -7.80
N GLY A 320 14.59 -7.71 -8.55
CA GLY A 320 14.45 -9.15 -8.88
C GLY A 320 13.20 -9.54 -9.69
N ILE A 321 12.49 -8.59 -10.32
CA ILE A 321 11.20 -8.82 -10.98
C ILE A 321 11.37 -9.43 -12.39
N LEU A 322 10.41 -10.29 -12.76
CA LEU A 322 10.21 -10.89 -14.07
C LEU A 322 9.70 -9.86 -15.09
N CYS A 323 10.37 -9.73 -16.24
CA CYS A 323 9.73 -9.19 -17.44
C CYS A 323 8.65 -10.18 -17.91
N ILE A 324 7.38 -9.95 -17.59
CA ILE A 324 6.29 -10.60 -18.33
C ILE A 324 5.96 -9.69 -19.51
N ALA A 325 6.68 -9.87 -20.62
CA ALA A 325 6.17 -9.43 -21.91
C ALA A 325 5.04 -10.38 -22.33
N PRO A 326 3.89 -9.90 -22.85
CA PRO A 326 2.92 -10.79 -23.46
C PRO A 326 3.57 -11.47 -24.66
N ARG A 327 3.69 -12.81 -24.61
CA ARG A 327 4.01 -13.65 -25.77
C ARG A 327 2.95 -13.43 -26.85
N THR A 328 3.16 -12.43 -27.69
CA THR A 328 2.49 -12.32 -28.99
C THR A 328 3.49 -12.81 -30.02
N GLN A 329 3.41 -14.10 -30.33
CA GLN A 329 3.65 -14.72 -31.65
C GLN A 329 3.80 -16.23 -31.48
N ARG A 330 2.69 -16.93 -31.73
CA ARG A 330 2.72 -18.23 -32.40
C ARG A 330 1.82 -18.07 -33.62
N SER A 331 2.38 -17.52 -34.71
CA SER A 331 1.86 -17.84 -36.04
C SER A 331 2.37 -19.23 -36.37
N ALA A 332 1.45 -20.16 -36.55
CA ALA A 332 1.65 -21.33 -37.38
C ALA A 332 0.40 -21.47 -38.24
N ARG A 333 0.41 -20.76 -39.37
CA ARG A 333 0.26 -21.37 -40.68
C ARG A 333 1.62 -21.25 -41.35
#